data_AF-A0A1F3B3S9-F1
#
_entry.id   AF-A0A1F3B3S9-F1
#
_cell.length_a   1.000
_cell.length_b   1.000
_cell.length_c   1.000
_cell.angle_alpha   90.00
_cell.angle_beta   90.00
_cell.angle_gamma   90.00
#
_symmetry.space_group_name_H-M   'P 1'
#
loop_
_entity.id
_entity.type
_entity.pdbx_description
1 polymer ?
#
loop_
_entity_poly.entity_id
_entity_poly.type
_entity_poly.pdbx_seq_one_letter_code
_entity_poly.pdbx_strand_id
1 'polypeptide(L)'
;MKGFDPCDYVDPKRARRMDTFVQYAAAATKMAVEDSGLDINDENAPRVGVLIGSGIGGVETWETQHENLLNDGPRRVSPLFVPMLIANMASGMVAILTGAKGPNMAVVTACATACHSIGEAWHMIRRGDADAMLAGGAEAAIRPLSCAGFCSMKAFSTRNDDPEHASRPFDKDRDGFVMGEGSGVMVLEELEQAKSRGAKIYAEIVGYGLSADAYDMVVISAEGAARSMTGALASAGLKAEDIDYINAHGTSTVIGDPGEVTAIKMALGDHA
;
A
#
# COMPACT_ATOMS: atom_id res chain seq x y z
N MET A 1 -4.91 14.72 -4.17
CA MET A 1 -3.67 14.88 -4.98
C MET A 1 -3.79 16.11 -5.89
N LYS A 2 -2.78 16.98 -5.98
CA LYS A 2 -2.88 18.23 -6.77
C LYS A 2 -3.00 17.91 -8.27
N GLY A 3 -4.06 18.37 -8.93
CA GLY A 3 -4.26 18.23 -10.38
C GLY A 3 -4.58 16.81 -10.87
N PHE A 4 -4.95 15.89 -9.98
CA PHE A 4 -5.39 14.55 -10.37
C PHE A 4 -6.84 14.58 -10.88
N ASP A 5 -7.08 14.08 -12.09
CA ASP A 5 -8.41 13.77 -12.61
C ASP A 5 -8.54 12.26 -12.86
N PRO A 6 -9.45 11.55 -12.16
CA PRO A 6 -9.65 10.12 -12.39
C PRO A 6 -10.13 9.79 -13.81
N CYS A 7 -10.72 10.76 -14.53
CA CYS A 7 -11.24 10.57 -15.89
C CYS A 7 -10.13 10.38 -16.94
N ASP A 8 -8.89 10.75 -16.63
CA ASP A 8 -7.73 10.50 -17.49
C ASP A 8 -7.35 9.00 -17.52
N TYR A 9 -7.80 8.25 -16.50
CA TYR A 9 -7.43 6.86 -16.29
C TYR A 9 -8.60 5.90 -16.43
N VAL A 10 -9.81 6.34 -16.10
CA VAL A 10 -11.01 5.50 -16.03
C VAL A 10 -12.19 6.23 -16.65
N ASP A 11 -13.07 5.49 -17.34
CA ASP A 11 -14.35 6.05 -17.83
C ASP A 11 -15.10 6.82 -16.73
N PRO A 12 -15.63 8.03 -17.01
CA PRO A 12 -16.27 8.88 -16.00
C PRO A 12 -17.43 8.22 -15.24
N LYS A 13 -18.17 7.29 -15.86
CA LYS A 13 -19.27 6.58 -15.19
C LYS A 13 -18.74 5.58 -14.17
N ARG A 14 -17.60 4.94 -14.47
CA ARG A 14 -16.90 4.04 -13.54
C ARG A 14 -16.23 4.83 -12.42
N ALA A 15 -15.54 5.94 -12.72
CA ALA A 15 -14.88 6.78 -11.73
C ALA A 15 -15.83 7.27 -10.63
N ARG A 16 -17.04 7.71 -10.99
CA ARG A 16 -18.08 8.14 -10.01
C ARG A 16 -18.62 7.03 -9.11
N ARG A 17 -18.32 5.76 -9.41
CA ARG A 17 -18.74 4.59 -8.65
C ARG A 17 -17.58 3.97 -7.87
N MET A 18 -16.50 4.73 -7.71
CA MET A 18 -15.30 4.37 -6.97
C MET A 18 -15.08 5.43 -5.89
N ASP A 19 -14.70 5.00 -4.69
CA ASP A 19 -14.09 5.92 -3.74
C ASP A 19 -12.73 6.39 -4.27
N THR A 20 -12.26 7.54 -3.79
CA THR A 20 -11.01 8.17 -4.19
C THR A 20 -9.80 7.23 -4.06
N PHE A 21 -9.73 6.37 -3.04
CA PHE A 21 -8.61 5.42 -2.93
C PHE A 21 -8.61 4.38 -4.08
N VAL A 22 -9.79 3.96 -4.55
CA VAL A 22 -9.93 3.05 -5.69
C VAL A 22 -9.58 3.76 -7.00
N GLN A 23 -9.89 5.04 -7.11
CA GLN A 23 -9.49 5.86 -8.26
C GLN A 23 -7.96 5.97 -8.35
N TYR A 24 -7.27 6.18 -7.22
CA TYR A 24 -5.80 6.17 -7.17
C TYR A 24 -5.24 4.80 -7.57
N ALA A 25 -5.81 3.69 -7.06
CA ALA A 25 -5.39 2.34 -7.43
C ALA A 25 -5.54 2.07 -8.94
N ALA A 26 -6.66 2.50 -9.54
CA ALA A 26 -6.91 2.35 -10.96
C ALA A 26 -5.91 3.14 -11.82
N ALA A 27 -5.63 4.39 -11.44
CA ALA A 27 -4.66 5.23 -12.14
C ALA A 27 -3.23 4.65 -12.04
N ALA A 28 -2.79 4.30 -10.84
CA ALA A 28 -1.47 3.69 -10.61
C ALA A 28 -1.32 2.36 -11.36
N THR A 29 -2.36 1.54 -11.38
CA THR A 29 -2.34 0.27 -12.13
C THR A 29 -2.24 0.50 -13.63
N LYS A 30 -3.02 1.44 -14.19
CA LYS A 30 -2.94 1.75 -15.62
C LYS A 30 -1.51 2.16 -16.01
N MET A 31 -0.89 3.05 -15.23
CA MET A 31 0.50 3.45 -15.44
C MET A 31 1.48 2.28 -15.32
N ALA A 32 1.31 1.40 -14.33
CA ALA A 32 2.19 0.25 -14.13
C ALA A 32 2.06 -0.79 -15.26
N VAL A 33 0.84 -1.08 -15.71
CA VAL A 33 0.58 -1.99 -16.84
C VAL A 33 1.16 -1.41 -18.12
N GLU A 34 0.94 -0.13 -18.40
CA GLU A 34 1.52 0.57 -19.55
C GLU A 34 3.06 0.54 -19.53
N ASP A 35 3.69 0.82 -18.39
CA ASP A 35 5.16 0.75 -18.23
C ASP A 35 5.72 -0.67 -18.41
N SER A 36 5.01 -1.68 -17.92
CA SER A 36 5.42 -3.09 -18.03
C SER A 36 5.27 -3.65 -19.45
N GLY A 37 4.37 -3.09 -20.25
CA GLY A 37 3.94 -3.65 -21.53
C GLY A 37 3.24 -5.02 -21.42
N LEU A 38 2.75 -5.40 -20.24
CA LEU A 38 1.99 -6.64 -20.03
C LEU A 38 0.60 -6.51 -20.69
N ASP A 39 0.35 -7.32 -21.72
CA ASP A 39 -0.98 -7.45 -22.32
C ASP A 39 -1.77 -8.55 -21.61
N ILE A 40 -2.92 -8.20 -21.04
CA ILE A 40 -3.80 -9.14 -20.34
C ILE A 40 -4.97 -9.47 -21.26
N ASN A 41 -5.03 -10.73 -21.70
CA ASN A 41 -5.98 -11.23 -22.67
C ASN A 41 -6.59 -12.56 -22.22
N ASP A 42 -7.49 -13.15 -23.01
CA ASP A 42 -8.21 -14.36 -22.61
C ASP A 42 -7.31 -15.58 -22.36
N GLU A 43 -6.11 -15.62 -22.95
CA GLU A 43 -5.17 -16.74 -22.79
C GLU A 43 -4.45 -16.69 -21.44
N ASN A 44 -4.00 -15.50 -21.00
CA ASN A 44 -3.23 -15.35 -19.77
C ASN A 44 -4.04 -14.82 -18.58
N ALA A 45 -5.23 -14.24 -18.78
CA ALA A 45 -6.02 -13.63 -17.72
C ALA A 45 -6.22 -14.52 -16.47
N PRO A 46 -6.47 -15.84 -16.57
CA PRO A 46 -6.57 -16.71 -15.38
C PRO A 46 -5.28 -16.83 -14.56
N ARG A 47 -4.14 -16.42 -15.13
CA ARG A 47 -2.81 -16.46 -14.53
C ARG A 47 -2.31 -15.08 -14.11
N VAL A 48 -3.09 -14.03 -14.34
CA VAL A 48 -2.79 -12.67 -13.86
C VAL A 48 -3.68 -12.35 -12.68
N GLY A 49 -3.10 -12.11 -11.51
CA GLY A 49 -3.82 -11.77 -10.29
C GLY A 49 -3.68 -10.30 -9.89
N VAL A 50 -4.43 -9.90 -8.85
CA VAL A 50 -4.46 -8.55 -8.30
C VAL A 50 -4.43 -8.61 -6.77
N LEU A 51 -3.50 -7.88 -6.17
CA LEU A 51 -3.34 -7.79 -4.73
C LEU A 51 -2.98 -6.35 -4.34
N ILE A 52 -4.00 -5.50 -4.23
CA ILE A 52 -3.87 -4.08 -3.87
C ILE A 52 -4.64 -3.85 -2.58
N GLY A 53 -3.92 -3.58 -1.50
CA GLY A 53 -4.49 -3.29 -0.20
C GLY A 53 -4.82 -1.80 0.01
N SER A 54 -5.64 -1.53 1.02
CA SER A 54 -5.88 -0.19 1.57
C SER A 54 -5.94 -0.29 3.09
N GLY A 55 -5.33 0.66 3.79
CA GLY A 55 -5.26 0.63 5.25
C GLY A 55 -6.62 0.90 5.89
N ILE A 56 -7.35 1.90 5.39
CA ILE A 56 -8.62 2.36 5.97
C ILE A 56 -9.79 2.24 4.96
N GLY A 57 -9.50 2.11 3.66
CA GLY A 57 -10.52 1.95 2.62
C GLY A 57 -11.26 3.26 2.31
N GLY A 58 -12.55 3.15 1.98
CA GLY A 58 -13.35 4.27 1.45
C GLY A 58 -13.88 5.22 2.52
N VAL A 59 -12.98 5.97 3.17
CA VAL A 59 -13.33 6.91 4.26
C VAL A 59 -14.24 8.03 3.75
N GLU A 60 -13.97 8.57 2.56
CA GLU A 60 -14.80 9.62 1.97
C GLU A 60 -16.24 9.14 1.75
N THR A 61 -16.38 7.93 1.22
CA THR A 61 -17.68 7.25 1.09
C THR A 61 -18.34 7.06 2.45
N TRP A 62 -17.60 6.62 3.48
CA TRP A 62 -18.14 6.46 4.83
C TRP A 62 -18.73 7.75 5.38
N GLU A 63 -17.94 8.82 5.41
CA GLU A 63 -18.36 10.12 5.95
C GLU A 63 -19.57 10.66 5.20
N THR A 64 -19.52 10.68 3.86
CA THR A 64 -20.60 11.19 3.03
C THR A 64 -21.91 10.42 3.24
N GLN A 65 -21.83 9.08 3.28
CA GLN A 65 -23.03 8.26 3.47
C GLN A 65 -23.56 8.32 4.90
N HIS A 66 -22.69 8.51 5.88
CA HIS A 66 -23.10 8.73 7.27
C HIS A 66 -23.83 10.07 7.43
N GLU A 67 -23.33 11.14 6.80
CA GLU A 67 -24.00 12.44 6.78
C GLU A 67 -25.38 12.37 6.12
N ASN A 68 -25.49 11.71 4.95
CA ASN A 68 -26.78 11.48 4.28
C ASN A 68 -27.77 10.72 5.17
N LEU A 69 -27.28 9.72 5.93
CA LEU A 69 -28.11 8.97 6.87
C LEU A 69 -28.65 9.86 7.99
N LEU A 70 -27.81 10.70 8.59
CA LEU A 70 -28.20 11.56 9.70
C LEU A 70 -29.15 12.68 9.26
N ASN A 71 -28.89 13.27 8.10
CA ASN A 71 -29.65 14.43 7.60
C ASN A 71 -30.96 14.02 6.93
N ASP A 72 -30.95 12.95 6.12
CA ASP A 72 -32.07 12.61 5.24
C ASP A 72 -32.62 11.18 5.42
N GLY A 73 -32.07 10.41 6.35
CA GLY A 73 -32.52 9.07 6.70
C GLY A 73 -32.03 7.95 5.78
N PRO A 74 -32.30 6.67 6.12
CA PRO A 74 -31.66 5.51 5.52
C PRO A 74 -31.95 5.29 4.03
N ARG A 75 -33.04 5.85 3.50
CA ARG A 75 -33.39 5.75 2.07
C ARG A 75 -32.44 6.57 1.17
N ARG A 76 -31.65 7.48 1.75
CA ARG A 76 -30.70 8.34 1.02
C ARG A 76 -29.28 7.79 1.00
N VAL A 77 -29.01 6.72 1.73
CA VAL A 77 -27.73 5.99 1.62
C VAL A 77 -27.65 5.32 0.24
N SER A 78 -26.53 5.52 -0.45
CA SER A 78 -26.27 4.98 -1.77
C SER A 78 -26.31 3.45 -1.75
N PRO A 79 -26.93 2.80 -2.75
CA PRO A 79 -26.83 1.35 -2.91
C PRO A 79 -25.40 0.88 -3.19
N LEU A 80 -24.50 1.79 -3.58
CA LEU A 80 -23.08 1.51 -3.78
C LEU A 80 -22.22 1.80 -2.53
N PHE A 81 -22.83 2.12 -1.38
CA PHE A 81 -22.09 2.39 -0.15
C PHE A 81 -21.09 1.28 0.18
N VAL A 82 -21.55 0.03 0.29
CA VAL A 82 -20.68 -1.09 0.69
C VAL A 82 -19.59 -1.36 -0.36
N PRO A 83 -19.89 -1.47 -1.68
CA PRO A 83 -18.86 -1.65 -2.70
C PRO A 83 -17.92 -0.46 -2.93
N MET A 84 -18.23 0.74 -2.43
CA MET A 84 -17.29 1.87 -2.49
C MET A 84 -16.45 1.97 -1.21
N LEU A 85 -16.92 1.38 -0.10
CA LEU A 85 -16.28 1.45 1.20
C LEU A 85 -15.16 0.41 1.39
N ILE A 86 -15.44 -0.86 1.07
CA ILE A 86 -14.61 -1.98 1.55
C ILE A 86 -13.23 -1.99 0.88
N ALA A 87 -12.17 -2.22 1.68
CA ALA A 87 -10.77 -2.06 1.26
C ALA A 87 -10.39 -2.90 0.02
N ASN A 88 -11.00 -4.08 -0.17
CA ASN A 88 -10.71 -4.95 -1.30
C ASN A 88 -11.22 -4.45 -2.66
N MET A 89 -11.91 -3.30 -2.69
CA MET A 89 -12.41 -2.71 -3.94
C MET A 89 -11.34 -2.11 -4.81
N ALA A 90 -10.16 -1.80 -4.27
CA ALA A 90 -8.99 -1.52 -5.08
C ALA A 90 -8.66 -2.73 -5.98
N SER A 91 -8.44 -3.92 -5.40
CA SER A 91 -8.18 -5.14 -6.20
C SER A 91 -9.35 -5.54 -7.09
N GLY A 92 -10.59 -5.48 -6.56
CA GLY A 92 -11.79 -5.85 -7.29
C GLY A 92 -12.01 -5.01 -8.54
N MET A 93 -11.91 -3.68 -8.42
CA MET A 93 -12.08 -2.80 -9.57
C MET A 93 -10.92 -2.88 -10.53
N VAL A 94 -9.68 -3.00 -10.05
CA VAL A 94 -8.52 -3.19 -10.93
C VAL A 94 -8.68 -4.46 -11.77
N ALA A 95 -9.08 -5.59 -11.18
CA ALA A 95 -9.33 -6.81 -11.94
C ALA A 95 -10.41 -6.63 -13.02
N ILE A 96 -11.48 -5.87 -12.74
CA ILE A 96 -12.52 -5.54 -13.72
C ILE A 96 -11.98 -4.64 -14.84
N LEU A 97 -11.09 -3.70 -14.51
CA LEU A 97 -10.51 -2.77 -15.48
C LEU A 97 -9.49 -3.45 -16.40
N THR A 98 -8.70 -4.37 -15.88
CA THR A 98 -7.60 -5.03 -16.61
C THR A 98 -7.98 -6.38 -17.22
N GLY A 99 -9.08 -6.99 -16.76
CA GLY A 99 -9.48 -8.33 -17.19
C GLY A 99 -8.72 -9.46 -16.48
N ALA A 100 -7.93 -9.15 -15.45
CA ALA A 100 -7.23 -10.13 -14.62
C ALA A 100 -8.23 -11.08 -13.91
N LYS A 101 -8.03 -12.39 -14.05
CA LYS A 101 -8.93 -13.46 -13.54
C LYS A 101 -8.23 -14.42 -12.57
N GLY A 102 -6.95 -14.22 -12.29
CA GLY A 102 -6.18 -14.97 -11.31
C GLY A 102 -6.53 -14.61 -9.85
N PRO A 103 -5.64 -14.89 -8.89
CA PRO A 103 -5.86 -14.57 -7.47
C PRO A 103 -6.24 -13.10 -7.28
N ASN A 104 -7.35 -12.85 -6.58
CA ASN A 104 -7.85 -11.50 -6.31
C ASN A 104 -8.21 -11.36 -4.82
N MET A 105 -7.40 -10.61 -4.08
CA MET A 105 -7.60 -10.35 -2.67
C MET A 105 -7.02 -9.00 -2.27
N ALA A 106 -7.24 -8.59 -1.02
CA ALA A 106 -6.60 -7.42 -0.44
C ALA A 106 -6.14 -7.74 0.98
N VAL A 107 -4.94 -7.27 1.30
CA VAL A 107 -4.39 -7.29 2.66
C VAL A 107 -4.68 -5.94 3.30
N VAL A 108 -4.96 -5.94 4.60
CA VAL A 108 -5.19 -4.73 5.39
C VAL A 108 -4.38 -4.84 6.67
N THR A 109 -3.25 -4.14 6.71
CA THR A 109 -2.27 -4.18 7.82
C THR A 109 -1.70 -2.77 8.09
N ALA A 110 -2.58 -1.77 8.08
CA ALA A 110 -2.23 -0.36 8.31
C ALA A 110 -1.08 0.11 7.39
N CYS A 111 -0.04 0.73 7.94
CA CYS A 111 1.09 1.29 7.19
C CYS A 111 1.86 0.23 6.38
N ALA A 112 1.82 -1.05 6.78
CA ALA A 112 2.52 -2.15 6.10
C ALA A 112 1.71 -2.75 4.93
N THR A 113 0.49 -2.27 4.69
CA THR A 113 -0.46 -2.86 3.75
C THR A 113 0.13 -3.08 2.35
N ALA A 114 0.80 -2.08 1.79
CA ALA A 114 1.39 -2.18 0.45
C ALA A 114 2.56 -3.16 0.41
N CYS A 115 3.45 -3.12 1.40
CA CYS A 115 4.59 -4.04 1.49
C CYS A 115 4.13 -5.50 1.62
N HIS A 116 3.11 -5.76 2.45
CA HIS A 116 2.54 -7.09 2.56
C HIS A 116 1.85 -7.53 1.28
N SER A 117 1.15 -6.61 0.62
CA SER A 117 0.48 -6.89 -0.66
C SER A 117 1.48 -7.33 -1.73
N ILE A 118 2.63 -6.66 -1.82
CA ILE A 118 3.72 -7.01 -2.73
C ILE A 118 4.37 -8.35 -2.34
N GLY A 119 4.67 -8.57 -1.05
CA GLY A 119 5.28 -9.80 -0.56
C GLY A 119 4.41 -11.05 -0.73
N GLU A 120 3.11 -10.93 -0.44
CA GLU A 120 2.15 -12.03 -0.67
C GLU A 120 1.97 -12.32 -2.16
N ALA A 121 1.92 -11.29 -3.01
CA ALA A 121 1.87 -11.46 -4.46
C ALA A 121 3.13 -12.16 -5.01
N TRP A 122 4.30 -11.79 -4.50
CA TRP A 122 5.55 -12.50 -4.79
C TRP A 122 5.48 -13.98 -4.38
N HIS A 123 4.95 -14.29 -3.19
CA HIS A 123 4.74 -15.67 -2.78
C HIS A 123 3.75 -16.44 -3.67
N MET A 124 2.68 -15.80 -4.14
CA MET A 124 1.74 -16.42 -5.08
C MET A 124 2.43 -16.82 -6.39
N ILE A 125 3.27 -15.94 -6.96
CA ILE A 125 4.06 -16.27 -8.15
C ILE A 125 5.03 -17.42 -7.85
N ARG A 126 5.77 -17.33 -6.75
CA ARG A 126 6.74 -18.37 -6.32
C ARG A 126 6.10 -19.75 -6.10
N ARG A 127 4.83 -19.81 -5.67
CA ARG A 127 4.08 -21.06 -5.50
C ARG A 127 3.42 -21.56 -6.78
N GLY A 128 3.44 -20.77 -7.86
CA GLY A 128 2.80 -21.10 -9.13
C GLY A 128 1.29 -20.80 -9.16
N ASP A 129 0.78 -20.01 -8.22
CA ASP A 129 -0.64 -19.61 -8.18
C ASP A 129 -0.97 -18.60 -9.30
N ALA A 130 0.02 -17.80 -9.72
CA ALA A 130 -0.08 -16.81 -10.79
C ALA A 130 1.26 -16.69 -11.55
N ASP A 131 1.21 -16.20 -12.78
CA ASP A 131 2.40 -15.89 -13.59
C ASP A 131 2.73 -14.39 -13.55
N ALA A 132 1.71 -13.55 -13.31
CA ALA A 132 1.87 -12.13 -13.06
C ALA A 132 0.91 -11.64 -11.97
N MET A 133 1.31 -10.62 -11.22
CA MET A 133 0.49 -9.99 -10.18
C MET A 133 0.57 -8.47 -10.26
N LEU A 134 -0.59 -7.81 -10.24
CA LEU A 134 -0.73 -6.37 -10.04
C LEU A 134 -0.81 -6.11 -8.54
N ALA A 135 0.29 -5.68 -7.91
CA ALA A 135 0.42 -5.66 -6.45
C ALA A 135 0.84 -4.29 -5.89
N GLY A 136 0.28 -3.89 -4.76
CA GLY A 136 0.65 -2.61 -4.13
C GLY A 136 -0.36 -2.13 -3.09
N GLY A 137 -0.54 -0.81 -3.00
CA GLY A 137 -1.50 -0.22 -2.08
C GLY A 137 -2.06 1.12 -2.53
N ALA A 138 -3.21 1.49 -1.99
CA ALA A 138 -3.87 2.77 -2.23
C ALA A 138 -4.55 3.31 -0.97
N GLU A 139 -4.44 4.62 -0.74
CA GLU A 139 -5.03 5.28 0.43
C GLU A 139 -5.49 6.70 0.09
N ALA A 140 -6.68 7.08 0.58
CA ALA A 140 -7.27 8.41 0.40
C ALA A 140 -7.88 8.91 1.71
N ALA A 141 -7.08 8.84 2.79
CA ALA A 141 -7.56 9.06 4.15
C ALA A 141 -7.50 10.52 4.63
N ILE A 142 -7.13 11.49 3.79
CA ILE A 142 -7.12 12.92 4.16
C ILE A 142 -8.56 13.43 4.21
N ARG A 143 -9.29 13.06 5.27
CA ARG A 143 -10.70 13.37 5.53
C ARG A 143 -10.90 13.78 6.99
N PRO A 144 -11.89 14.61 7.32
CA PRO A 144 -12.11 15.11 8.68
C PRO A 144 -12.08 14.06 9.80
N LEU A 145 -12.77 12.91 9.65
CA LEU A 145 -12.84 11.88 10.68
C LEU A 145 -11.49 11.20 10.88
N SER A 146 -10.81 10.84 9.78
CA SER A 146 -9.45 10.27 9.83
C SER A 146 -8.48 11.24 10.51
N CYS A 147 -8.44 12.50 10.07
CA CYS A 147 -7.58 13.51 10.65
C CYS A 147 -7.89 13.72 12.14
N ALA A 148 -9.16 13.78 12.53
CA ALA A 148 -9.55 13.90 13.93
C ALA A 148 -9.09 12.71 14.77
N GLY A 149 -9.20 11.49 14.25
CA GLY A 149 -8.71 10.27 14.90
C GLY A 149 -7.20 10.31 15.14
N PHE A 150 -6.41 10.60 14.11
CA PHE A 150 -4.95 10.67 14.21
C PHE A 150 -4.46 11.85 15.08
N CYS A 151 -5.16 12.99 15.05
CA CYS A 151 -4.92 14.10 15.99
C CYS A 151 -5.20 13.70 17.43
N SER A 152 -6.32 13.01 17.68
CA SER A 152 -6.73 12.58 19.03
C SER A 152 -5.72 11.64 19.68
N MET A 153 -5.15 10.72 18.89
CA MET A 153 -4.07 9.84 19.34
C MET A 153 -2.68 10.51 19.36
N LYS A 154 -2.59 11.80 19.00
CA LYS A 154 -1.34 12.59 18.96
C LYS A 154 -0.28 12.01 18.03
N ALA A 155 -0.69 11.45 16.90
CA ALA A 155 0.25 10.86 15.94
C ALA A 155 0.76 11.85 14.88
N PHE A 156 0.00 12.90 14.58
CA PHE A 156 0.41 13.93 13.63
C PHE A 156 1.44 14.90 14.21
N SER A 157 2.30 15.41 13.33
CA SER A 157 3.05 16.64 13.60
C SER A 157 2.07 17.78 13.90
N THR A 158 2.43 18.63 14.86
CA THR A 158 1.64 19.80 15.25
C THR A 158 2.20 21.11 14.72
N ARG A 159 3.23 21.03 13.86
CA ARG A 159 3.98 22.14 13.28
C ARG A 159 3.22 22.82 12.13
N ASN A 160 2.05 23.36 12.45
CA ASN A 160 1.12 23.99 11.50
C ASN A 160 1.63 25.33 10.96
N ASP A 161 2.54 25.99 11.68
CA ASP A 161 3.18 27.25 11.31
C ASP A 161 4.32 27.09 10.31
N ASP A 162 4.82 25.87 10.12
CA ASP A 162 5.96 25.56 9.26
C ASP A 162 5.80 24.18 8.56
N PRO A 163 4.79 24.04 7.68
CA PRO A 163 4.41 22.76 7.08
C PRO A 163 5.47 22.19 6.13
N GLU A 164 6.28 23.04 5.49
CA GLU A 164 7.35 22.61 4.56
C GLU A 164 8.44 21.80 5.26
N HIS A 165 8.59 21.99 6.57
CA HIS A 165 9.55 21.26 7.38
C HIS A 165 8.87 20.32 8.38
N ALA A 166 7.55 20.10 8.35
CA ALA A 166 6.87 19.30 9.36
C ALA A 166 7.29 17.82 9.34
N SER A 167 7.35 17.20 8.15
CA SER A 167 7.87 15.84 7.99
C SER A 167 9.40 15.86 7.93
N ARG A 168 10.04 15.41 9.00
CA ARG A 168 11.50 15.41 9.19
C ARG A 168 11.99 14.11 9.83
N PRO A 169 11.94 12.96 9.12
CA PRO A 169 12.37 11.69 9.68
C PRO A 169 13.79 11.75 10.24
N PHE A 170 14.00 11.13 11.41
CA PHE A 170 15.25 11.07 12.16
C PHE A 170 15.79 12.41 12.70
N ASP A 171 15.17 13.55 12.38
CA ASP A 171 15.54 14.85 12.94
C ASP A 171 15.23 14.90 14.44
N LYS A 172 16.08 15.60 15.21
CA LYS A 172 15.95 15.74 16.67
C LYS A 172 14.63 16.40 17.10
N ASP A 173 14.08 17.29 16.26
CA ASP A 173 12.92 18.12 16.57
C ASP A 173 11.64 17.60 15.89
N ARG A 174 11.64 16.34 15.43
CA ARG A 174 10.45 15.67 14.89
C ARG A 174 9.38 15.48 15.97
N ASP A 175 8.11 15.65 15.61
CA ASP A 175 7.01 15.64 16.56
C ASP A 175 5.80 14.79 16.13
N GLY A 176 5.88 14.11 14.98
CA GLY A 176 4.81 13.26 14.46
C GLY A 176 4.83 13.18 12.94
N PHE A 177 4.00 12.30 12.37
CA PHE A 177 3.97 12.13 10.92
C PHE A 177 3.08 13.17 10.24
N VAL A 178 3.24 13.33 8.92
CA VAL A 178 2.36 14.14 8.07
C VAL A 178 1.62 13.21 7.12
N MET A 179 0.29 13.22 7.17
CA MET A 179 -0.52 12.31 6.35
C MET A 179 -0.43 12.66 4.86
N GLY A 180 -0.12 11.65 4.06
CA GLY A 180 -0.24 11.68 2.60
C GLY A 180 -1.42 10.85 2.11
N GLU A 181 -1.67 10.92 0.80
CA GLU A 181 -2.62 10.08 0.08
C GLU A 181 -2.05 9.74 -1.31
N GLY A 182 -2.47 8.62 -1.89
CA GLY A 182 -2.01 8.18 -3.20
C GLY A 182 -2.05 6.67 -3.37
N SER A 183 -1.37 6.18 -4.41
CA SER A 183 -1.21 4.74 -4.67
C SER A 183 0.13 4.46 -5.35
N GLY A 184 0.67 3.28 -5.05
CA GLY A 184 1.78 2.67 -5.78
C GLY A 184 1.42 1.23 -6.14
N VAL A 185 1.62 0.85 -7.40
CA VAL A 185 1.34 -0.49 -7.93
C VAL A 185 2.54 -0.95 -8.75
N MET A 186 2.94 -2.21 -8.54
CA MET A 186 3.98 -2.90 -9.28
C MET A 186 3.36 -4.01 -10.13
N VAL A 187 3.93 -4.26 -11.31
CA VAL A 187 3.71 -5.49 -12.07
C VAL A 187 4.81 -6.46 -11.70
N LEU A 188 4.45 -7.51 -10.97
CA LEU A 188 5.34 -8.61 -10.62
C LEU A 188 5.13 -9.74 -11.62
N GLU A 189 6.20 -10.35 -12.12
CA GLU A 189 6.12 -11.44 -13.09
C GLU A 189 7.09 -12.56 -12.74
N GLU A 190 6.71 -13.79 -13.13
CA GLU A 190 7.64 -14.91 -13.20
C GLU A 190 8.77 -14.58 -14.18
N LEU A 191 10.01 -14.87 -13.79
CA LEU A 191 11.21 -14.38 -14.48
C LEU A 191 11.32 -14.88 -15.92
N GLU A 192 11.05 -16.16 -16.17
CA GLU A 192 11.14 -16.72 -17.51
C GLU A 192 10.01 -16.23 -18.41
N GLN A 193 8.80 -16.01 -17.88
CA GLN A 193 7.74 -15.33 -18.61
C GLN A 193 8.12 -13.89 -18.98
N ALA A 194 8.63 -13.12 -18.02
CA ALA A 194 9.09 -11.75 -18.26
C ALA A 194 10.17 -11.71 -19.34
N LYS A 195 11.16 -12.62 -19.29
CA LYS A 195 12.20 -12.77 -20.32
C LYS A 195 11.61 -13.15 -21.68
N SER A 196 10.67 -14.10 -21.72
CA SER A 196 10.10 -14.62 -22.97
C SER A 196 9.39 -13.55 -23.80
N ARG A 197 8.75 -12.57 -23.13
CA ARG A 197 8.10 -11.42 -23.79
C ARG A 197 9.02 -10.21 -23.95
N GLY A 198 10.28 -10.30 -23.55
CA GLY A 198 11.24 -9.19 -23.63
C GLY A 198 10.91 -8.02 -22.69
N ALA A 199 10.33 -8.31 -21.52
CA ALA A 199 9.94 -7.30 -20.55
C ALA A 199 11.15 -6.49 -20.05
N LYS A 200 10.91 -5.21 -19.73
CA LYS A 200 11.87 -4.40 -18.98
C LYS A 200 11.85 -4.86 -17.51
N ILE A 201 12.98 -5.39 -17.03
CA ILE A 201 13.13 -5.84 -15.65
C ILE A 201 13.85 -4.77 -14.84
N TYR A 202 13.19 -4.25 -13.80
CA TYR A 202 13.77 -3.24 -12.91
C TYR A 202 14.68 -3.87 -11.84
N ALA A 203 14.18 -4.92 -11.18
CA ALA A 203 14.86 -5.64 -10.12
C ALA A 203 14.19 -7.00 -9.91
N GLU A 204 14.82 -7.87 -9.13
CA GLU A 204 14.24 -9.12 -8.65
C GLU A 204 13.83 -8.96 -7.17
N ILE A 205 12.62 -9.38 -6.82
CA ILE A 205 12.24 -9.53 -5.41
C ILE A 205 12.80 -10.87 -4.93
N VAL A 206 13.77 -10.81 -4.01
CA VAL A 206 14.48 -11.99 -3.54
C VAL A 206 14.04 -12.45 -2.15
N GLY A 207 13.48 -11.56 -1.33
CA GLY A 207 13.06 -11.89 0.03
C GLY A 207 11.90 -11.04 0.52
N TYR A 208 11.17 -11.63 1.46
CA TYR A 208 10.05 -11.01 2.18
C TYR A 208 10.02 -11.58 3.59
N GLY A 209 9.80 -10.71 4.58
CA GLY A 209 9.84 -11.04 5.99
C GLY A 209 8.71 -10.37 6.76
N LEU A 210 8.15 -11.11 7.70
CA LEU A 210 6.99 -10.72 8.50
C LEU A 210 7.25 -11.00 9.97
N SER A 211 6.73 -10.12 10.82
CA SER A 211 6.71 -10.31 12.26
C SER A 211 5.57 -9.52 12.87
N ALA A 212 5.21 -9.87 14.09
CA ALA A 212 4.36 -9.04 14.93
C ALA A 212 5.15 -8.66 16.18
N ASP A 213 4.90 -7.47 16.71
CA ASP A 213 5.53 -7.04 17.96
C ASP A 213 4.96 -7.78 19.16
N ALA A 214 3.65 -8.12 19.11
CA ALA A 214 2.90 -8.72 20.21
C ALA A 214 3.07 -7.97 21.54
N TYR A 215 3.16 -6.64 21.45
CA TYR A 215 3.56 -5.76 22.55
C TYR A 215 2.47 -4.76 22.92
N ASP A 216 2.10 -3.90 21.98
CA ASP A 216 1.08 -2.86 22.15
C ASP A 216 0.30 -2.70 20.82
N MET A 217 -0.87 -2.06 20.88
CA MET A 217 -1.70 -1.83 19.69
C MET A 217 -1.09 -0.79 18.73
N VAL A 218 -0.35 0.20 19.24
CA VAL A 218 0.17 1.33 18.46
C VAL A 218 1.64 1.63 18.72
N VAL A 219 2.22 1.17 19.84
CA VAL A 219 3.64 1.34 20.15
C VAL A 219 4.46 0.23 19.50
N ILE A 220 5.49 0.62 18.76
CA ILE A 220 6.35 -0.27 17.97
C ILE A 220 7.48 -0.82 18.84
N SER A 221 7.80 -2.11 18.66
CA SER A 221 8.98 -2.76 19.22
C SER A 221 10.09 -2.87 18.18
N ALA A 222 11.28 -2.35 18.51
CA ALA A 222 12.47 -2.49 17.66
C ALA A 222 12.81 -3.97 17.38
N GLU A 223 12.56 -4.86 18.34
CA GLU A 223 12.86 -6.28 18.21
C GLU A 223 11.94 -6.97 17.19
N GLY A 224 10.67 -6.57 17.13
CA GLY A 224 9.76 -7.03 16.08
C GLY A 224 10.23 -6.59 14.70
N ALA A 225 10.51 -5.30 14.49
CA ALA A 225 11.05 -4.79 13.23
C ALA A 225 12.39 -5.46 12.84
N ALA A 226 13.26 -5.77 13.79
CA ALA A 226 14.49 -6.51 13.52
C ALA A 226 14.21 -7.94 13.02
N ARG A 227 13.20 -8.62 13.57
CA ARG A 227 12.78 -9.95 13.11
C ARG A 227 12.22 -9.93 11.69
N SER A 228 11.45 -8.91 11.30
CA SER A 228 10.98 -8.82 9.91
C SER A 228 12.13 -8.63 8.93
N MET A 229 13.10 -7.75 9.24
CA MET A 229 14.28 -7.54 8.40
C MET A 229 15.16 -8.79 8.29
N THR A 230 15.48 -9.43 9.43
CA THR A 230 16.26 -10.68 9.42
C THR A 230 15.51 -11.83 8.76
N GLY A 231 14.18 -11.90 8.90
CA GLY A 231 13.34 -12.83 8.16
C GLY A 231 13.39 -12.61 6.65
N ALA A 232 13.40 -11.36 6.19
CA ALA A 232 13.52 -11.02 4.77
C ALA A 232 14.91 -11.42 4.22
N LEU A 233 15.99 -11.16 4.96
CA LEU A 233 17.34 -11.61 4.62
C LEU A 233 17.42 -13.14 4.51
N ALA A 234 16.88 -13.85 5.50
CA ALA A 234 16.84 -15.31 5.51
C ALA A 234 16.03 -15.87 4.33
N SER A 235 14.90 -15.23 4.00
CA SER A 235 14.07 -15.57 2.84
C SER A 235 14.82 -15.38 1.51
N ALA A 236 15.67 -14.36 1.44
CA ALA A 236 16.54 -14.09 0.28
C ALA A 236 17.81 -14.95 0.24
N GLY A 237 18.20 -15.60 1.34
CA GLY A 237 19.50 -16.26 1.46
C GLY A 237 20.67 -15.28 1.47
N LEU A 238 20.43 -14.02 1.83
CA LEU A 238 21.42 -12.95 1.89
C LEU A 238 21.90 -12.71 3.32
N LYS A 239 23.08 -12.10 3.45
CA LYS A 239 23.63 -11.64 4.72
C LYS A 239 23.43 -10.13 4.87
N ALA A 240 23.68 -9.62 6.07
CA ALA A 240 23.58 -8.21 6.36
C ALA A 240 24.50 -7.36 5.46
N GLU A 241 25.72 -7.86 5.19
CA GLU A 241 26.74 -7.16 4.40
C GLU A 241 26.38 -7.04 2.92
N ASP A 242 25.39 -7.80 2.45
CA ASP A 242 24.87 -7.73 1.07
C ASP A 242 23.85 -6.58 0.89
N ILE A 243 23.51 -5.84 1.95
CA ILE A 243 22.54 -4.74 1.90
C ILE A 243 23.25 -3.40 1.73
N ASP A 244 23.03 -2.76 0.58
CA ASP A 244 23.61 -1.44 0.27
C ASP A 244 22.73 -0.26 0.72
N TYR A 245 21.41 -0.46 0.76
CA TYR A 245 20.44 0.62 0.95
C TYR A 245 19.16 0.13 1.64
N ILE A 246 18.65 0.96 2.55
CA ILE A 246 17.36 0.76 3.22
C ILE A 246 16.48 1.97 2.94
N ASN A 247 15.32 1.74 2.31
CA ASN A 247 14.23 2.69 2.35
C ASN A 247 13.48 2.50 3.67
N ALA A 248 13.83 3.29 4.68
CA ALA A 248 13.26 3.19 6.02
C ALA A 248 11.77 3.57 6.04
N HIS A 249 11.02 3.05 7.01
CA HIS A 249 9.65 3.47 7.28
C HIS A 249 9.59 4.95 7.68
N GLY A 250 10.52 5.39 8.54
CA GLY A 250 10.89 6.80 8.76
C GLY A 250 9.69 7.74 8.86
N THR A 251 8.85 7.55 9.87
CA THR A 251 7.56 8.26 9.97
C THR A 251 7.67 9.66 10.57
N SER A 252 8.86 10.11 10.98
CA SER A 252 9.05 11.37 11.70
C SER A 252 8.40 11.36 13.09
N THR A 253 8.20 10.18 13.67
CA THR A 253 7.61 10.05 15.01
C THR A 253 8.70 9.94 16.08
N VAL A 254 8.41 10.47 17.27
CA VAL A 254 9.36 10.50 18.39
C VAL A 254 9.84 9.09 18.77
N ILE A 255 8.92 8.11 18.76
CA ILE A 255 9.17 6.72 19.14
C ILE A 255 9.58 5.86 17.95
N GLY A 256 8.93 6.02 16.80
CA GLY A 256 9.13 5.13 15.64
C GLY A 256 10.54 5.21 15.08
N ASP A 257 11.05 6.41 14.80
CA ASP A 257 12.34 6.57 14.13
C ASP A 257 13.53 6.01 14.94
N PRO A 258 13.68 6.25 16.27
CA PRO A 258 14.73 5.62 17.06
C PRO A 258 14.55 4.10 17.21
N GLY A 259 13.29 3.65 17.28
CA GLY A 259 12.96 2.23 17.32
C GLY A 259 13.42 1.52 16.05
N GLU A 260 13.19 2.13 14.90
CA GLU A 260 13.63 1.62 13.60
C GLU A 260 15.15 1.63 13.47
N VAL A 261 15.84 2.70 13.87
CA VAL A 261 17.32 2.73 13.89
C VAL A 261 17.89 1.62 14.78
N THR A 262 17.26 1.37 15.94
CA THR A 262 17.65 0.27 16.82
C THR A 262 17.43 -1.07 16.15
N ALA A 263 16.29 -1.25 15.47
CA ALA A 263 15.98 -2.47 14.73
C ALA A 263 16.98 -2.74 13.60
N ILE A 264 17.37 -1.71 12.86
CA ILE A 264 18.35 -1.81 11.77
C ILE A 264 19.70 -2.29 12.33
N LYS A 265 20.17 -1.69 13.44
CA LYS A 265 21.39 -2.12 14.13
C LYS A 265 21.32 -3.55 14.65
N MET A 266 20.16 -3.97 15.14
CA MET A 266 19.94 -5.34 15.58
C MET A 266 19.96 -6.33 14.42
N ALA A 267 19.40 -5.96 13.26
CA ALA A 267 19.29 -6.83 12.10
C ALA A 267 20.60 -6.92 11.29
N LEU A 268 21.32 -5.81 11.14
CA LEU A 268 22.51 -5.71 10.29
C LEU A 268 23.85 -5.70 11.05
N GLY A 269 23.83 -5.58 12.38
CA GLY A 269 25.03 -5.60 13.20
C GLY A 269 25.99 -4.45 12.89
N ASP A 270 27.28 -4.77 12.74
CA ASP A 270 28.34 -3.78 12.47
C ASP A 270 28.23 -3.11 11.09
N HIS A 271 27.41 -3.64 10.19
CA HIS A 271 27.15 -3.06 8.86
C HIS A 271 26.12 -1.91 8.87
N ALA A 272 25.44 -1.70 10.01
CA ALA A 272 24.38 -0.70 10.19
C ALA A 272 24.87 0.75 10.36
#